data_AF-B4GP45-F1
#
_entry.id   AF-B4GP45-F1
#
_cell.length_a   1.000
_cell.length_b   1.000
_cell.length_c   1.000
_cell.angle_alpha   90.00
_cell.angle_beta   90.00
_cell.angle_gamma   90.00
#
_symmetry.space_group_name_H-M   'P 1'
#
loop_
_entity.id
_entity.type
_entity.pdbx_description
1 polymer ?
#
loop_
_entity_poly.entity_id
_entity_poly.type
_entity_poly.pdbx_seq_one_letter_code
_entity_poly.pdbx_strand_id
1 'polypeptide(L)'
;MNYGRKTPSTYRSNPSVYSHATGRSSTNLHSKMSRSTRSVRIPWYQRPLLKNNQYIDIQKGAMLIGLFAIFLSLFTIASSVFDIYCYAMAAPGSTHYGYYIISDEFVYVGNKHVRNMLIVFDLFSLIMALINFVTSVLLCVALRKEYERKVMPWLWTFAVFTVWRALALIFFAIVNDLYFAYNVIMVMLWSIFCLLSIYGSGPWSIRMFLRIWWISP
;
A
#
# COMPACT_ATOMS: atom_id res chain seq x y z
N MET A 1 -29.93 64.17 -14.77
CA MET A 1 -29.07 62.98 -14.75
C MET A 1 -27.65 63.43 -15.08
N ASN A 2 -26.72 63.07 -14.21
CA ASN A 2 -25.36 63.59 -14.17
C ASN A 2 -24.40 62.40 -14.29
N TYR A 3 -23.65 62.32 -15.39
CA TYR A 3 -22.36 61.65 -15.56
C TYR A 3 -21.76 62.36 -16.80
N GLY A 4 -20.82 63.31 -16.71
CA GLY A 4 -19.49 63.22 -16.10
C GLY A 4 -18.61 62.27 -16.95
N ARG A 5 -17.42 62.58 -17.47
CA ARG A 5 -16.51 63.71 -17.29
C ARG A 5 -15.26 63.44 -18.20
N LYS A 6 -14.79 64.48 -18.92
CA LYS A 6 -13.38 64.81 -19.27
C LYS A 6 -12.49 63.82 -20.07
N THR A 7 -12.09 64.24 -21.28
CA THR A 7 -10.68 64.18 -21.78
C THR A 7 -9.79 65.09 -20.91
N PRO A 8 -8.43 65.04 -20.85
CA PRO A 8 -7.43 64.55 -21.82
C PRO A 8 -6.32 63.66 -21.17
N SER A 9 -5.35 63.06 -21.86
CA SER A 9 -4.15 63.73 -22.36
C SER A 9 -3.20 62.73 -23.03
N THR A 10 -2.82 63.09 -24.24
CA THR A 10 -1.61 62.68 -24.92
C THR A 10 -0.40 63.21 -24.14
N TYR A 11 0.34 62.35 -23.45
CA TYR A 11 1.73 62.57 -23.01
C TYR A 11 2.24 61.20 -22.51
N ARG A 12 2.99 60.42 -23.28
CA ARG A 12 4.43 60.63 -23.44
C ARG A 12 4.90 59.85 -24.67
N SER A 13 5.12 60.56 -25.76
CA SER A 13 5.97 60.13 -26.86
C SER A 13 7.41 60.02 -26.34
N ASN A 14 8.02 58.85 -26.52
CA ASN A 14 9.42 58.75 -26.89
C ASN A 14 9.65 57.44 -27.65
N PRO A 15 9.26 57.33 -28.94
CA PRO A 15 9.84 56.32 -29.79
C PRO A 15 11.26 56.80 -30.11
N SER A 16 12.26 56.14 -29.53
CA SER A 16 13.65 56.35 -29.92
C SER A 16 13.78 56.01 -31.41
N VAL A 17 14.03 57.05 -32.19
CA VAL A 17 14.49 57.01 -33.57
C VAL A 17 15.76 56.13 -33.58
N TYR A 18 15.83 55.19 -34.52
CA TYR A 18 16.86 54.15 -34.69
C TYR A 18 16.68 52.86 -33.87
N SER A 19 15.84 51.96 -34.39
CA SER A 19 16.23 50.56 -34.48
C SER A 19 15.64 49.95 -35.76
N HIS A 20 16.49 49.87 -36.79
CA HIS A 20 16.26 48.98 -37.92
C HIS A 20 16.37 47.54 -37.41
N ALA A 21 15.30 47.03 -36.79
CA ALA A 21 15.13 45.63 -36.49
C ALA A 21 14.33 45.01 -37.65
N THR A 22 15.05 44.24 -38.45
CA THR A 22 14.59 43.42 -39.56
C THR A 22 13.31 42.64 -39.20
N GLY A 23 12.32 42.71 -40.12
CA GLY A 23 11.07 41.97 -40.05
C GLY A 23 11.24 40.46 -40.18
N ARG A 24 11.70 39.81 -39.10
CA ARG A 24 11.66 38.36 -38.92
C ARG A 24 11.03 38.03 -37.58
N SER A 25 9.71 37.92 -37.60
CA SER A 25 8.91 36.94 -36.83
C SER A 25 9.41 36.58 -35.43
N SER A 26 9.07 37.39 -34.43
CA SER A 26 9.12 37.04 -33.00
C SER A 26 7.85 36.32 -32.50
N THR A 27 7.03 35.79 -33.40
CA THR A 27 5.75 35.12 -33.08
C THR A 27 5.91 33.73 -32.47
N ASN A 28 7.12 33.17 -32.38
CA ASN A 28 7.35 31.83 -31.85
C ASN A 28 7.85 31.77 -30.39
N LEU A 29 8.07 32.90 -29.71
CA LEU A 29 8.49 32.87 -28.29
C LEU A 29 7.32 32.73 -27.29
N HIS A 30 6.06 32.83 -27.73
CA HIS A 30 4.89 32.71 -26.85
C HIS A 30 4.34 31.27 -26.71
N SER A 31 5.02 30.25 -27.26
CA SER A 31 4.62 28.84 -27.12
C SER A 31 5.33 28.10 -25.97
N LYS A 32 6.36 28.72 -25.38
CA LYS A 32 7.11 28.20 -24.21
C LYS A 32 6.74 28.89 -22.89
N MET A 33 5.60 29.58 -22.83
CA MET A 33 5.05 30.00 -21.54
C MET A 33 4.47 28.76 -20.88
N SER A 34 5.23 28.21 -19.92
CA SER A 34 4.87 27.10 -19.02
C SER A 34 3.37 27.07 -18.75
N ARG A 35 2.63 26.20 -19.47
CA ARG A 35 1.25 25.92 -19.14
C ARG A 35 1.28 25.31 -17.76
N SER A 36 0.88 26.10 -16.76
CA SER A 36 0.68 25.63 -15.40
C SER A 36 -0.16 24.35 -15.45
N THR A 37 0.41 23.24 -14.97
CA THR A 37 -0.24 21.93 -14.84
C THR A 37 -1.52 21.98 -13.98
N ARG A 38 -1.75 23.11 -13.30
CA ARG A 38 -2.94 23.44 -12.52
C ARG A 38 -4.24 23.48 -13.33
N SER A 39 -4.16 23.65 -14.66
CA SER A 39 -5.34 23.76 -15.55
C SER A 39 -5.68 22.47 -16.32
N VAL A 40 -4.86 21.41 -16.19
CA VAL A 40 -5.17 20.14 -16.86
C VAL A 40 -6.36 19.49 -16.17
N ARG A 41 -7.51 19.48 -16.84
CA ARG A 41 -8.74 18.87 -16.34
C ARG A 41 -8.57 17.35 -16.33
N ILE A 42 -8.10 16.83 -15.20
CA ILE A 42 -7.84 15.41 -15.01
C ILE A 42 -9.19 14.66 -15.01
N PRO A 43 -9.39 13.66 -15.88
CA PRO A 43 -10.56 12.79 -15.86
C PRO A 43 -10.82 12.23 -14.45
N TRP A 44 -12.08 12.04 -14.08
CA TRP A 44 -12.48 11.66 -12.72
C TRP A 44 -11.81 10.35 -12.24
N TYR A 45 -11.49 9.43 -13.15
CA TYR A 45 -10.79 8.18 -12.88
C TYR A 45 -9.27 8.34 -12.65
N GLN A 46 -8.68 9.47 -13.05
CA GLN A 46 -7.25 9.79 -12.91
C GLN A 46 -6.96 10.78 -11.77
N ARG A 47 -7.99 11.23 -11.03
CA ARG A 47 -7.80 12.18 -9.93
C ARG A 47 -7.05 11.49 -8.78
N PRO A 48 -5.90 12.04 -8.32
CA PRO A 48 -5.23 11.53 -7.15
C PRO A 48 -6.16 11.71 -5.98
N LEU A 49 -6.43 10.56 -5.38
CA LEU A 49 -7.50 10.35 -4.45
C LEU A 49 -7.02 10.76 -3.04
N LEU A 50 -5.70 10.71 -2.80
CA LEU A 50 -4.96 11.46 -1.78
C LEU A 50 -4.23 12.63 -2.45
N LYS A 51 -4.61 13.86 -2.07
CA LYS A 51 -3.89 15.08 -2.46
C LYS A 51 -2.71 15.24 -1.50
N ASN A 52 -1.49 15.50 -2.00
CA ASN A 52 -0.32 15.72 -1.14
C ASN A 52 -0.68 16.73 -0.04
N ASN A 53 -0.69 16.25 1.20
CA ASN A 53 -0.90 17.07 2.39
C ASN A 53 0.47 17.44 2.94
N GLN A 54 0.60 18.58 3.62
CA GLN A 54 1.90 19.08 4.13
C GLN A 54 2.65 18.06 5.01
N TYR A 55 1.94 17.10 5.62
CA TYR A 55 2.50 16.12 6.56
C TYR A 55 2.77 14.72 5.97
N ILE A 56 2.02 14.31 4.94
CA ILE A 56 2.11 12.97 4.34
C ILE A 56 2.33 13.12 2.85
N ASP A 57 3.61 12.97 2.47
CA ASP A 57 4.00 12.83 1.08
C ASP A 57 3.81 11.37 0.65
N ILE A 58 3.53 11.17 -0.64
CA ILE A 58 3.23 9.86 -1.23
C ILE A 58 4.35 8.84 -0.94
N GLN A 59 5.61 9.31 -0.98
CA GLN A 59 6.80 8.50 -0.75
C GLN A 59 6.96 8.09 0.72
N LYS A 60 6.63 9.00 1.65
CA LYS A 60 6.65 8.69 3.10
C LYS A 60 5.58 7.65 3.45
N GLY A 61 4.40 7.76 2.86
CA GLY A 61 3.32 6.78 3.04
C GLY A 61 3.71 5.40 2.51
N ALA A 62 4.29 5.33 1.31
CA ALA A 62 4.74 4.07 0.74
C ALA A 62 5.92 3.44 1.52
N MET A 63 6.82 4.26 2.10
CA MET A 63 7.87 3.76 2.99
C MET A 63 7.30 3.16 4.29
N LEU A 64 6.28 3.81 4.88
CA LEU A 64 5.62 3.32 6.09
C LEU A 64 4.89 1.99 5.85
N ILE A 65 4.18 1.86 4.72
CA ILE A 65 3.53 0.61 4.34
C ILE A 65 4.56 -0.48 4.04
N GLY A 66 5.69 -0.14 3.40
CA GLY A 66 6.79 -1.07 3.18
C GLY A 66 7.39 -1.61 4.49
N LEU A 67 7.61 -0.74 5.47
CA LEU A 67 8.10 -1.13 6.79
C LEU A 67 7.07 -2.00 7.53
N PHE A 68 5.78 -1.62 7.47
CA PHE A 68 4.69 -2.44 7.99
C PHE A 68 4.67 -3.84 7.36
N ALA A 69 4.86 -3.95 6.04
CA ALA A 69 4.90 -5.25 5.36
C ALA A 69 6.09 -6.13 5.77
N ILE A 70 7.25 -5.52 6.06
CA ILE A 70 8.42 -6.22 6.65
C ILE A 70 8.07 -6.75 8.03
N PHE A 71 7.50 -5.92 8.90
CA PHE A 71 7.08 -6.36 10.24
C PHE A 71 6.03 -7.47 10.17
N LEU A 72 5.02 -7.31 9.31
CA LEU A 72 3.93 -8.26 9.13
C LEU A 72 4.41 -9.62 8.62
N SER A 73 5.40 -9.63 7.71
CA SER A 73 5.98 -10.86 7.19
C SER A 73 6.85 -11.57 8.23
N LEU A 74 7.63 -10.85 9.03
CA LEU A 74 8.36 -11.44 10.17
C LEU A 74 7.41 -12.01 11.23
N PHE A 75 6.36 -11.26 11.59
CA PHE A 75 5.33 -11.72 12.50
C PHE A 75 4.64 -12.98 11.98
N THR A 76 4.35 -13.04 10.66
CA THR A 76 3.81 -14.23 10.01
C THR A 76 4.74 -15.43 10.13
N ILE A 77 6.02 -15.25 9.81
CA ILE A 77 6.98 -16.36 9.87
C ILE A 77 7.04 -16.92 11.29
N ALA A 78 7.10 -16.04 12.30
CA ALA A 78 7.10 -16.45 13.70
C ALA A 78 5.80 -17.16 14.10
N SER A 79 4.63 -16.58 13.78
CA SER A 79 3.34 -17.18 14.10
C SER A 79 3.16 -18.52 13.40
N SER A 80 3.60 -18.65 12.14
CA SER A 80 3.46 -19.88 11.37
C SER A 80 4.40 -20.99 11.81
N VAL A 81 5.62 -20.66 12.26
CA VAL A 81 6.47 -21.70 12.86
C VAL A 81 5.87 -22.19 14.18
N PHE A 82 5.31 -21.27 14.96
CA PHE A 82 4.68 -21.59 16.24
C PHE A 82 3.38 -22.41 16.08
N ASP A 83 2.51 -22.03 15.15
CA ASP A 83 1.25 -22.72 14.89
C ASP A 83 1.51 -24.14 14.35
N ILE A 84 2.44 -24.34 13.40
CA ILE A 84 2.90 -25.68 12.98
C ILE A 84 3.38 -26.52 14.17
N TYR A 85 4.15 -25.93 15.08
CA TYR A 85 4.66 -26.62 16.27
C TYR A 85 3.51 -27.07 17.20
N CYS A 86 2.57 -26.18 17.51
CA CYS A 86 1.39 -26.50 18.30
C CYS A 86 0.55 -27.61 17.63
N TYR A 87 0.36 -27.56 16.31
CA TYR A 87 -0.37 -28.59 15.58
C TYR A 87 0.36 -29.93 15.53
N ALA A 88 1.69 -29.93 15.53
CA ALA A 88 2.49 -31.15 15.61
C ALA A 88 2.41 -31.80 17.00
N MET A 89 2.40 -30.99 18.06
CA MET A 89 2.27 -31.47 19.45
C MET A 89 0.86 -31.95 19.78
N ALA A 90 -0.19 -31.38 19.17
CA ALA A 90 -1.58 -31.83 19.24
C ALA A 90 -1.84 -33.19 18.54
N ALA A 91 -0.90 -34.13 18.64
CA ALA A 91 -1.02 -35.47 18.12
C ALA A 91 -1.86 -36.38 19.03
N PRO A 92 -2.81 -37.16 18.48
CA PRO A 92 -3.61 -38.07 19.28
C PRO A 92 -2.70 -39.07 19.99
N GLY A 93 -2.80 -39.13 21.32
CA GLY A 93 -1.96 -39.99 22.17
C GLY A 93 -0.82 -39.26 22.89
N SER A 94 -0.69 -37.94 22.75
CA SER A 94 0.25 -37.13 23.55
C SER A 94 -0.40 -36.71 24.89
N THR A 95 0.36 -36.74 25.99
CA THR A 95 -0.10 -36.25 27.30
C THR A 95 0.03 -34.73 27.34
N HIS A 96 -1.11 -34.04 27.32
CA HIS A 96 -1.17 -32.59 27.34
C HIS A 96 -1.28 -32.06 28.78
N TYR A 97 -0.37 -31.16 29.18
CA TYR A 97 -0.53 -30.41 30.42
C TYR A 97 -1.37 -29.16 30.12
N GLY A 98 -2.63 -29.16 30.57
CA GLY A 98 -3.57 -28.06 30.37
C GLY A 98 -3.16 -26.81 31.16
N TYR A 99 -2.40 -25.92 30.53
CA TYR A 99 -2.25 -24.54 30.99
C TYR A 99 -3.22 -23.66 30.20
N TYR A 100 -4.19 -23.01 30.85
CA TYR A 100 -5.21 -22.13 30.25
C TYR A 100 -4.70 -21.08 29.22
N ILE A 101 -3.40 -20.79 29.21
CA ILE A 101 -2.75 -19.85 28.29
C ILE A 101 -2.28 -20.55 27.00
N ILE A 102 -1.77 -21.79 27.10
CA ILE A 102 -1.23 -22.63 26.01
C ILE A 102 -1.61 -24.11 26.28
N SER A 103 -2.91 -24.47 26.32
CA SER A 103 -3.45 -25.84 26.36
C SER A 103 -3.53 -26.55 25.00
N ASP A 104 -2.63 -27.46 24.63
CA ASP A 104 -2.64 -28.25 23.37
C ASP A 104 -3.95 -28.99 22.98
N GLU A 105 -4.98 -28.95 23.82
CA GLU A 105 -6.38 -29.25 23.51
C GLU A 105 -7.07 -28.20 22.60
N PHE A 106 -6.40 -27.10 22.19
CA PHE A 106 -7.03 -25.99 21.45
C PHE A 106 -7.47 -26.28 20.02
N VAL A 107 -6.86 -27.27 19.38
CA VAL A 107 -7.26 -27.70 18.05
C VAL A 107 -8.44 -28.63 18.22
N TYR A 108 -9.35 -28.70 17.26
CA TYR A 108 -10.34 -29.77 17.17
C TYR A 108 -9.63 -31.15 17.20
N VAL A 109 -9.29 -31.65 18.40
CA VAL A 109 -8.47 -32.86 18.66
C VAL A 109 -9.15 -34.10 18.08
N GLY A 110 -10.43 -34.00 17.71
CA GLY A 110 -11.20 -35.10 17.14
C GLY A 110 -10.87 -35.49 15.69
N ASN A 111 -10.31 -34.60 14.84
CA ASN A 111 -10.18 -34.91 13.40
C ASN A 111 -8.82 -34.58 12.77
N LYS A 112 -8.09 -35.62 12.37
CA LYS A 112 -6.79 -35.56 11.67
C LYS A 112 -6.84 -34.72 10.39
N HIS A 113 -7.96 -34.73 9.66
CA HIS A 113 -8.07 -34.00 8.39
C HIS A 113 -8.05 -32.48 8.59
N VAL A 114 -8.73 -32.01 9.63
CA VAL A 114 -8.82 -30.59 9.97
C VAL A 114 -7.47 -30.05 10.41
N ARG A 115 -6.77 -30.79 11.28
CA ARG A 115 -5.41 -30.45 11.70
C ARG A 115 -4.43 -30.40 10.54
N ASN A 116 -4.46 -31.41 9.65
CA ASN A 116 -3.59 -31.43 8.48
C ASN A 116 -3.88 -30.24 7.55
N MET A 117 -5.15 -29.83 7.41
CA MET A 117 -5.48 -28.61 6.66
C MET A 117 -4.93 -27.36 7.33
N LEU A 118 -5.06 -27.20 8.65
CA LEU A 118 -4.48 -26.07 9.38
C LEU A 118 -2.95 -25.98 9.19
N ILE A 119 -2.24 -27.11 9.29
CA ILE A 119 -0.79 -27.18 9.00
C ILE A 119 -0.50 -26.73 7.56
N VAL A 120 -1.30 -27.16 6.58
CA VAL A 120 -1.12 -26.75 5.19
C VAL A 120 -1.36 -25.25 5.00
N PHE A 121 -2.43 -24.70 5.60
CA PHE A 121 -2.71 -23.27 5.56
C PHE A 121 -1.55 -22.45 6.12
N ASP A 122 -0.92 -22.97 7.16
CA ASP A 122 0.16 -22.30 7.83
C ASP A 122 1.50 -22.41 7.08
N LEU A 123 1.79 -23.56 6.48
CA LEU A 123 2.91 -23.73 5.55
C LEU A 123 2.83 -22.78 4.36
N PHE A 124 1.65 -22.64 3.74
CA PHE A 124 1.45 -21.69 2.64
C PHE A 124 1.60 -20.24 3.12
N SER A 125 1.13 -19.93 4.32
CA SER A 125 1.30 -18.60 4.93
C SER A 125 2.77 -18.27 5.19
N LEU A 126 3.56 -19.25 5.62
CA LEU A 126 5.01 -19.13 5.80
C LEU A 126 5.71 -18.86 4.47
N ILE A 127 5.43 -19.64 3.43
CA ILE A 127 6.04 -19.46 2.10
C ILE A 127 5.71 -18.08 1.54
N MET A 128 4.45 -17.67 1.57
CA MET A 128 4.07 -16.36 1.05
C MET A 128 4.61 -15.21 1.89
N ALA A 129 4.80 -15.39 3.19
CA ALA A 129 5.47 -14.39 4.02
C ALA A 129 6.96 -14.25 3.71
N LEU A 130 7.66 -15.34 3.39
CA LEU A 130 9.05 -15.27 2.92
C LEU A 130 9.15 -14.49 1.59
N ILE A 131 8.25 -14.77 0.65
CA ILE A 131 8.18 -14.03 -0.62
C ILE A 131 7.90 -12.55 -0.34
N ASN A 132 6.90 -12.26 0.50
CA ASN A 132 6.50 -10.90 0.82
C ASN A 132 7.57 -10.13 1.60
N PHE A 133 8.35 -10.82 2.44
CA PHE A 133 9.50 -10.24 3.13
C PHE A 133 10.56 -9.76 2.13
N VAL A 134 10.95 -10.63 1.20
CA VAL A 134 11.95 -10.29 0.17
C VAL A 134 11.46 -9.14 -0.70
N THR A 135 10.21 -9.19 -1.19
CA THR A 135 9.67 -8.11 -2.03
C THR A 135 9.51 -6.80 -1.25
N SER A 136 9.22 -6.84 0.05
CA SER A 136 9.12 -5.64 0.90
C SER A 136 10.48 -5.00 1.18
N VAL A 137 11.55 -5.80 1.34
CA VAL A 137 12.92 -5.27 1.42
C VAL A 137 13.32 -4.62 0.09
N LEU A 138 13.03 -5.27 -1.04
CA LEU A 138 13.27 -4.72 -2.37
C LEU A 138 12.51 -3.40 -2.59
N LEU A 139 11.26 -3.32 -2.11
CA LEU A 139 10.46 -2.10 -2.13
C LEU A 139 11.18 -0.96 -1.39
N CYS A 140 11.60 -1.18 -0.14
CA CYS A 140 12.30 -0.18 0.66
C CYS A 140 13.58 0.33 -0.02
N VAL A 141 14.35 -0.57 -0.66
CA VAL A 141 15.54 -0.19 -1.44
C VAL A 141 15.17 0.58 -2.71
N ALA A 142 14.11 0.17 -3.41
CA ALA A 142 13.63 0.83 -4.62
C ALA A 142 13.13 2.25 -4.33
N LEU A 143 12.40 2.47 -3.23
CA LEU A 143 11.94 3.81 -2.83
C LEU A 143 13.08 4.75 -2.48
N ARG A 144 14.18 4.25 -1.89
CA ARG A 144 15.37 5.07 -1.60
C ARG A 144 16.11 5.52 -2.86
N LYS A 145 16.01 4.75 -3.95
CA LYS A 145 16.63 5.04 -5.24
C LYS A 145 15.64 5.60 -6.26
N GLU A 146 14.41 5.92 -5.83
CA GLU A 146 13.32 6.46 -6.66
C GLU A 146 13.00 5.58 -7.90
N TYR A 147 13.22 4.27 -7.81
CA TYR A 147 12.93 3.33 -8.90
C TYR A 147 11.48 2.86 -8.86
N GLU A 148 10.60 3.63 -9.45
CA GLU A 148 9.16 3.40 -9.40
C GLU A 148 8.71 2.10 -10.10
N ARG A 149 9.39 1.70 -11.19
CA ARG A 149 9.03 0.47 -11.93
C ARG A 149 9.23 -0.81 -11.11
N LYS A 150 10.13 -0.79 -10.13
CA LYS A 150 10.48 -1.98 -9.31
C LYS A 150 9.45 -2.27 -8.21
N VAL A 151 8.43 -1.43 -8.06
CA VAL A 151 7.40 -1.58 -7.02
C VAL A 151 6.30 -2.58 -7.42
N MET A 152 6.13 -2.86 -8.72
CA MET A 152 5.03 -3.70 -9.23
C MET A 152 5.01 -5.13 -8.65
N PRO A 153 6.14 -5.87 -8.57
CA PRO A 153 6.14 -7.21 -8.02
C PRO A 153 5.66 -7.24 -6.57
N TRP A 154 6.08 -6.26 -5.78
CA TRP A 154 5.67 -6.14 -4.37
C TRP A 154 4.15 -5.99 -4.24
N LEU A 155 3.54 -5.13 -5.07
CA LEU A 155 2.11 -4.85 -5.02
C LEU A 155 1.26 -6.11 -5.26
N TRP A 156 1.63 -6.92 -6.26
CA TRP A 156 0.96 -8.18 -6.56
C TRP A 156 1.17 -9.21 -5.45
N THR A 157 2.41 -9.39 -4.97
CA THR A 157 2.67 -10.34 -3.88
C THR A 157 1.96 -9.97 -2.60
N PHE A 158 1.91 -8.67 -2.27
CA PHE A 158 1.26 -8.15 -1.07
C PHE A 158 -0.27 -8.30 -1.14
N ALA A 159 -0.87 -8.09 -2.32
CA ALA A 159 -2.30 -8.30 -2.53
C ALA A 159 -2.69 -9.79 -2.39
N VAL A 160 -1.96 -10.70 -3.06
CA VAL A 160 -2.22 -12.14 -2.97
C VAL A 160 -2.04 -12.63 -1.53
N PHE A 161 -0.98 -12.18 -0.86
CA PHE A 161 -0.75 -12.48 0.56
C PHE A 161 -1.90 -12.02 1.45
N THR A 162 -2.42 -10.81 1.23
CA THR A 162 -3.53 -10.25 2.02
C THR A 162 -4.82 -11.05 1.83
N VAL A 163 -5.14 -11.44 0.59
CA VAL A 163 -6.34 -12.27 0.29
C VAL A 163 -6.21 -13.65 0.94
N TRP A 164 -5.05 -14.30 0.79
CA TRP A 164 -4.82 -15.58 1.44
C TRP A 164 -4.95 -15.49 2.95
N ARG A 165 -4.37 -14.45 3.56
CA ARG A 165 -4.44 -14.25 5.01
C ARG A 165 -5.86 -14.03 5.51
N ALA A 166 -6.69 -13.31 4.77
CA ALA A 166 -8.10 -13.16 5.11
C ALA A 166 -8.85 -14.50 5.06
N LEU A 167 -8.57 -15.35 4.06
CA LEU A 167 -9.16 -16.69 3.98
C LEU A 167 -8.69 -17.60 5.12
N ALA A 168 -7.39 -17.60 5.42
CA ALA A 168 -6.81 -18.38 6.52
C ALA A 168 -7.36 -17.94 7.89
N LEU A 169 -7.57 -16.63 8.10
CA LEU A 169 -8.20 -16.08 9.30
C LEU A 169 -9.62 -16.62 9.48
N ILE A 170 -10.45 -16.57 8.43
CA ILE A 170 -11.83 -17.05 8.49
C ILE A 170 -11.85 -18.54 8.81
N PHE A 171 -11.01 -19.33 8.16
CA PHE A 171 -10.92 -20.77 8.41
C PHE A 171 -10.47 -21.07 9.84
N PHE A 172 -9.42 -20.40 10.33
CA PHE A 172 -8.93 -20.53 11.70
C PHE A 172 -10.01 -20.19 12.73
N ALA A 173 -10.76 -19.10 12.53
CA ALA A 173 -11.81 -18.66 13.44
C ALA A 173 -13.03 -19.60 13.47
N ILE A 174 -13.27 -20.38 12.40
CA ILE A 174 -14.36 -21.37 12.38
C ILE A 174 -13.92 -22.68 13.05
N VAL A 175 -12.68 -23.09 12.80
CA VAL A 175 -12.17 -24.42 13.18
C VAL A 175 -11.66 -24.47 14.61
N ASN A 176 -11.04 -23.39 15.09
CA ASN A 176 -10.47 -23.35 16.43
C ASN A 176 -11.44 -22.74 17.42
N ASP A 177 -11.42 -23.25 18.65
CA ASP A 177 -12.27 -22.72 19.72
C ASP A 177 -11.73 -21.37 20.22
N LEU A 178 -12.56 -20.34 20.16
CA LEU A 178 -12.26 -19.01 20.68
C LEU A 178 -12.41 -18.92 22.21
N TYR A 179 -12.67 -20.02 22.91
CA TYR A 179 -12.60 -20.03 24.37
C TYR A 179 -11.16 -19.80 24.88
N PHE A 180 -10.16 -20.28 24.14
CA PHE A 180 -8.76 -20.14 24.53
C PHE A 180 -8.20 -18.75 24.23
N ALA A 181 -7.51 -18.17 25.21
CA ALA A 181 -6.98 -16.80 25.14
C ALA A 181 -6.03 -16.59 23.94
N TYR A 182 -5.19 -17.58 23.62
CA TYR A 182 -4.29 -17.52 22.46
C TYR A 182 -5.06 -17.30 21.15
N ASN A 183 -6.09 -18.12 20.90
CA ASN A 183 -6.89 -18.06 19.67
C ASN A 183 -7.61 -16.71 19.54
N VAL A 184 -8.19 -16.20 20.62
CA VAL A 184 -8.85 -14.89 20.64
C VAL A 184 -7.88 -13.77 20.31
N ILE A 185 -6.72 -13.75 20.99
CA ILE A 185 -5.71 -12.70 20.80
C ILE A 185 -5.19 -12.74 19.35
N MET A 186 -4.92 -13.93 18.81
CA MET A 186 -4.46 -14.08 17.43
C MET A 186 -5.50 -13.64 16.41
N VAL A 187 -6.77 -14.02 16.57
CA VAL A 187 -7.85 -13.57 15.67
C VAL A 187 -8.01 -12.05 15.71
N MET A 188 -7.94 -11.43 16.90
CA MET A 188 -8.04 -9.97 17.04
C MET A 188 -6.86 -9.24 16.39
N LEU A 189 -5.63 -9.69 16.65
CA LEU A 189 -4.43 -9.11 16.04
C LEU A 189 -4.44 -9.27 14.52
N TRP A 190 -4.77 -10.46 14.02
CA TRP A 190 -4.84 -10.73 12.58
C TRP A 190 -5.96 -9.96 11.88
N SER A 191 -7.07 -9.69 12.57
CA SER A 191 -8.14 -8.83 12.05
C SER A 191 -7.65 -7.39 11.83
N ILE A 192 -6.90 -6.84 12.79
CA ILE A 192 -6.30 -5.50 12.66
C ILE A 192 -5.27 -5.48 11.52
N PHE A 193 -4.41 -6.49 11.44
CA PHE A 193 -3.41 -6.59 10.38
C PHE A 193 -4.04 -6.76 8.99
N CYS A 194 -5.14 -7.50 8.86
CA CYS A 194 -5.87 -7.61 7.60
C CYS A 194 -6.45 -6.25 7.17
N LEU A 195 -7.05 -5.48 8.08
CA LEU A 195 -7.59 -4.15 7.78
C LEU A 195 -6.49 -3.18 7.30
N LEU A 196 -5.34 -3.17 7.99
CA LEU A 196 -4.18 -2.37 7.59
C LEU A 196 -3.60 -2.83 6.25
N SER A 197 -3.60 -4.14 6.00
CA SER A 197 -3.11 -4.72 4.74
C SER A 197 -4.03 -4.37 3.57
N ILE A 198 -5.37 -4.39 3.76
CA ILE A 198 -6.34 -3.93 2.75
C ILE A 198 -6.13 -2.45 2.43
N TYR A 199 -5.82 -1.62 3.43
CA TYR A 199 -5.47 -0.23 3.19
C TYR A 199 -4.20 -0.11 2.31
N GLY A 200 -3.16 -0.90 2.61
CA GLY A 200 -1.90 -0.88 1.86
C GLY A 200 -1.96 -1.52 0.46
N SER A 201 -2.75 -2.57 0.28
CA SER A 201 -2.94 -3.28 -0.99
C SER A 201 -4.13 -2.77 -1.80
N GLY A 202 -4.88 -1.80 -1.25
CA GLY A 202 -6.17 -1.39 -1.76
C GLY A 202 -6.11 -0.69 -3.13
N PRO A 203 -7.29 -0.38 -3.71
CA PRO A 203 -7.40 0.27 -5.03
C PRO A 203 -6.62 1.58 -5.15
N TRP A 204 -6.37 2.25 -4.03
CA TRP A 204 -5.64 3.50 -3.92
C TRP A 204 -4.15 3.31 -4.21
N SER A 205 -3.54 2.25 -3.67
CA SER A 205 -2.15 1.86 -3.92
C SER A 205 -1.96 1.45 -5.39
N ILE A 206 -2.88 0.64 -5.91
CA ILE A 206 -2.88 0.22 -7.32
C ILE A 206 -3.02 1.41 -8.28
N ARG A 207 -3.97 2.33 -8.02
CA ARG A 207 -4.15 3.54 -8.83
C ARG A 207 -2.97 4.51 -8.74
N MET A 208 -2.33 4.60 -7.58
CA MET A 208 -1.12 5.39 -7.37
C MET A 208 0.06 4.88 -8.22
N PHE A 209 0.32 3.57 -8.20
CA PHE A 209 1.41 2.97 -8.97
C PHE A 209 1.12 2.88 -10.49
N LEU A 210 -0.13 2.66 -10.89
CA LEU A 210 -0.52 2.71 -12.31
C LEU A 210 -0.38 4.11 -12.92
N ARG A 211 -0.61 5.16 -12.13
CA ARG A 211 -0.47 6.56 -12.60
C ARG A 211 0.99 6.94 -12.84
N ILE A 212 1.89 6.43 -12.02
CA ILE A 212 3.33 6.56 -12.21
C ILE A 212 3.78 5.92 -13.54
N TRP A 213 3.20 4.76 -13.88
CA TRP A 213 3.48 4.07 -15.13
C TRP A 213 3.04 4.85 -16.38
N TRP A 214 1.95 5.61 -16.30
CA TRP A 214 1.40 6.39 -17.42
C TRP A 214 2.06 7.77 -17.60
N ILE A 215 2.81 8.25 -16.60
CA ILE A 215 3.47 9.57 -16.63
C ILE A 215 4.96 9.45 -17.00
N SER A 216 5.52 8.25 -17.00
CA SER A 216 6.89 8.01 -17.48
C SER A 216 6.92 7.87 -19.01
N PRO A 217 7.54 8.80 -19.77
CA PRO A 217 7.83 8.58 -21.19
C PRO A 217 8.79 7.41 -21.42
#